data_AF-A0A4Y8PVR2-F1
#
_entry.id   AF-A0A4Y8PVR2-F1
#
_cell.length_a   1.000
_cell.length_b   1.000
_cell.length_c   1.000
_cell.angle_alpha   90.00
_cell.angle_beta   90.00
_cell.angle_gamma   90.00
#
_symmetry.space_group_name_H-M   'P 1'
#
loop_
_entity.id
_entity.type
_entity.pdbx_description
1 polymer ?
#
loop_
_entity_poly.entity_id
_entity_poly.type
_entity_poly.pdbx_seq_one_letter_code
_entity_poly.pdbx_strand_id
1 'polypeptide(L)'
;MGIDEVKQIFNNRYSQLNIYFEQSGIAIWVSMNDGESNYVEVQVTPNQGVGVSKIQYVEEIDFGGHDEVFNSLDEALNYLDQIFSK
;
A
#
# COMPACT_ATOMS: atom_id res chain seq x y z
N MET A 1 -8.59 7.10 13.02
CA MET A 1 -7.32 7.12 12.28
C MET A 1 -7.36 8.26 11.28
N GLY A 2 -6.38 9.16 11.32
CA GLY A 2 -6.24 10.30 10.40
C GLY A 2 -5.05 10.12 9.44
N ILE A 3 -4.91 11.03 8.47
CA ILE A 3 -3.81 10.96 7.48
C ILE A 3 -2.42 10.99 8.12
N ASP A 4 -2.22 11.73 9.21
CA ASP A 4 -0.93 11.84 9.89
C ASP A 4 -0.51 10.52 10.56
N GLU A 5 -1.49 9.79 11.11
CA GLU A 5 -1.26 8.47 11.70
C GLU A 5 -0.89 7.43 10.63
N VAL A 6 -1.60 7.44 9.50
CA VAL A 6 -1.27 6.60 8.33
C VAL A 6 0.13 6.93 7.82
N LYS A 7 0.46 8.22 7.65
CA LYS A 7 1.81 8.65 7.25
C LYS A 7 2.88 8.14 8.20
N GLN A 8 2.65 8.25 9.51
CA GLN A 8 3.62 7.78 10.50
C GLN A 8 3.84 6.26 10.41
N ILE A 9 2.77 5.47 10.28
CA ILE A 9 2.86 4.01 10.18
C ILE A 9 3.66 3.60 8.94
N PHE A 10 3.30 4.11 7.77
CA PHE A 10 3.92 3.71 6.51
C PHE A 10 5.37 4.18 6.40
N ASN A 11 5.66 5.43 6.76
CA ASN A 11 7.04 5.94 6.71
C ASN A 11 7.96 5.22 7.71
N ASN A 12 7.46 4.78 8.85
CA ASN A 12 8.27 4.03 9.82
C ASN A 12 8.49 2.58 9.39
N ARG A 13 7.46 1.90 8.87
CA ARG A 13 7.53 0.47 8.52
C ARG A 13 8.24 0.22 7.20
N TYR A 14 8.11 1.14 6.24
CA TYR A 14 8.66 1.02 4.89
C TYR A 14 9.61 2.16 4.52
N SER A 15 10.45 2.58 5.47
CA SER A 15 11.37 3.72 5.33
C SER A 15 12.34 3.67 4.14
N GLN A 16 12.53 2.48 3.57
CA GLN A 16 13.36 2.21 2.39
C GLN A 16 12.63 2.45 1.06
N LEU A 17 11.31 2.57 1.06
CA LEU A 17 10.49 2.76 -0.14
C LEU A 17 10.24 4.25 -0.39
N ASN A 18 9.98 4.60 -1.65
CA ASN A 18 9.40 5.90 -1.99
C ASN A 18 7.90 5.83 -1.69
N ILE A 19 7.43 6.67 -0.76
CA ILE A 19 6.03 6.67 -0.32
C ILE A 19 5.38 8.02 -0.62
N TYR A 20 4.24 7.98 -1.28
CA TYR A 20 3.40 9.14 -1.58
C TYR A 20 2.02 8.97 -0.96
N PHE A 21 1.47 10.07 -0.47
CA PHE A 21 0.18 10.08 0.22
C PHE A 21 -0.76 11.08 -0.45
N GLU A 22 -1.96 10.63 -0.78
CA GLU A 22 -3.04 11.48 -1.25
C GLU A 22 -4.30 11.23 -0.40
N GLN A 23 -5.06 12.27 -0.09
CA GLN A 23 -6.32 12.13 0.61
C GLN A 23 -7.47 12.60 -0.29
N SER A 24 -8.43 11.70 -0.53
CA SER A 24 -9.64 11.98 -1.28
C SER A 24 -10.86 11.69 -0.39
N GLY A 25 -11.42 12.76 0.17
CA GLY A 25 -12.48 12.66 1.18
C GLY A 25 -12.00 11.93 2.44
N ILE A 26 -12.66 10.81 2.75
CA ILE A 26 -12.27 9.95 3.89
C ILE A 26 -11.20 8.92 3.52
N ALA A 27 -10.99 8.64 2.23
CA ALA A 27 -10.00 7.67 1.80
C ALA A 27 -8.61 8.29 1.74
N ILE A 28 -7.61 7.54 2.19
CA ILE A 28 -6.19 7.88 2.15
C ILE A 28 -5.53 6.87 1.21
N TRP A 29 -4.97 7.36 0.13
CA TRP A 29 -4.22 6.59 -0.85
C TRP A 29 -2.73 6.66 -0.51
N VAL A 30 -2.10 5.49 -0.46
CA VAL A 30 -0.67 5.34 -0.21
C VAL A 30 -0.04 4.62 -1.39
N SER A 31 0.74 5.34 -2.17
CA SER A 31 1.49 4.78 -3.30
C SER A 31 2.92 4.52 -2.85
N MET A 32 3.40 3.29 -3.02
CA MET A 32 4.72 2.85 -2.62
C MET A 32 5.46 2.23 -3.79
N ASN A 33 6.75 2.53 -3.92
CA ASN A 33 7.63 1.83 -4.85
C ASN A 33 9.04 1.63 -4.28
N ASP A 34 9.71 0.60 -4.74
CA ASP A 34 11.11 0.29 -4.38
C ASP A 34 12.14 1.06 -5.23
N GLY A 35 11.68 1.94 -6.12
CA GLY A 35 12.54 2.67 -7.06
C GLY A 35 12.92 1.87 -8.31
N GLU A 36 12.45 0.62 -8.44
CA GLU A 36 12.73 -0.25 -9.57
C GLU A 36 11.43 -0.73 -10.23
N SER A 37 10.99 -1.95 -9.91
CA SER A 37 9.94 -2.68 -10.64
C SER A 37 8.69 -2.94 -9.80
N ASN A 38 8.72 -2.71 -8.49
CA ASN A 38 7.58 -3.02 -7.62
C ASN A 38 6.82 -1.73 -7.29
N TYR A 39 5.54 -1.68 -7.69
CA TYR A 39 4.60 -0.62 -7.32
C TYR A 39 3.42 -1.20 -6.56
N VAL A 40 3.06 -0.57 -5.45
CA VAL A 40 1.91 -0.95 -4.63
C VAL A 40 1.11 0.29 -4.27
N GLU A 41 -0.20 0.19 -4.42
CA GLU A 41 -1.15 1.21 -3.99
C GLU A 41 -2.02 0.66 -2.87
N VAL A 42 -2.21 1.44 -1.82
CA VAL A 42 -3.01 1.07 -0.66
C VAL A 42 -4.07 2.14 -0.44
N GLN A 43 -5.34 1.75 -0.54
CA GLN A 43 -6.46 2.59 -0.18
C GLN A 43 -6.87 2.30 1.27
N VAL A 44 -6.53 3.19 2.19
CA VAL A 44 -6.96 3.13 3.58
C VAL A 44 -8.23 3.96 3.73
N THR A 45 -9.35 3.31 4.04
CA THR A 45 -10.61 4.01 4.34
C THR A 45 -10.95 3.82 5.82
N PRO A 46 -10.70 4.83 6.68
CA PRO A 46 -10.89 4.70 8.12
C PRO A 46 -12.30 4.21 8.46
N ASN A 47 -12.37 3.16 9.28
CA ASN A 47 -13.60 2.47 9.69
C ASN A 47 -14.38 1.76 8.57
N GLN A 48 -13.81 1.60 7.37
CA GLN A 48 -14.44 0.90 6.24
C GLN A 48 -13.58 -0.21 5.64
N GLY A 49 -12.27 -0.21 5.87
CA GLY A 49 -11.35 -1.28 5.46
C GLY A 49 -10.12 -0.76 4.74
N VAL A 50 -9.32 -1.67 4.20
CA VAL A 50 -8.11 -1.36 3.44
C VAL A 50 -8.06 -2.17 2.15
N GLY A 51 -7.96 -1.50 1.01
CA GLY A 51 -7.69 -2.12 -0.28
C GLY A 51 -6.20 -2.04 -0.60
N VAL A 52 -5.62 -3.11 -1.15
CA VAL A 52 -4.25 -3.14 -1.65
C VAL A 52 -4.30 -3.57 -3.11
N SER A 53 -3.83 -2.70 -4.00
CA SER A 53 -3.67 -2.97 -5.42
C SER A 53 -2.19 -3.06 -5.73
N LYS A 54 -1.75 -4.23 -6.22
CA LYS A 54 -0.36 -4.48 -6.58
C LYS A 54 -0.17 -4.40 -8.09
N ILE A 55 0.85 -3.65 -8.53
CA ILE A 55 1.32 -3.62 -9.91
C ILE A 55 2.80 -4.03 -9.91
N GLN A 56 3.09 -5.25 -10.36
CA GLN A 56 4.47 -5.71 -10.49
C GLN A 56 4.89 -5.62 -11.95
N TYR A 57 5.89 -4.77 -12.26
CA TYR A 57 6.50 -4.73 -13.57
C TYR A 57 7.58 -5.81 -13.65
N VAL A 58 7.17 -7.07 -13.80
CA VAL A 58 8.08 -8.15 -14.26
C VAL A 58 8.16 -8.12 -15.78
N GLU A 59 9.29 -8.52 -16.36
CA GLU A 59 9.50 -8.62 -17.82
C GLU A 59 8.44 -9.48 -18.54
N GLU A 60 7.73 -10.32 -17.80
CA GLU A 60 6.52 -10.98 -18.24
C GLU A 60 5.32 -10.11 -17.88
N ILE A 61 4.66 -9.64 -18.92
CA ILE A 61 3.44 -8.85 -18.89
C ILE A 61 2.36 -9.59 -18.08
N ASP A 62 2.32 -9.37 -16.77
CA ASP A 62 1.21 -9.75 -15.91
C ASP A 62 0.41 -8.48 -15.60
N PHE A 63 -0.57 -8.20 -16.47
CA PHE A 63 -1.53 -7.11 -16.29
C PHE A 63 -2.67 -7.49 -15.32
N GLY A 64 -2.52 -8.59 -14.57
CA GLY A 64 -3.46 -8.97 -13.51
C GLY A 64 -3.19 -8.16 -12.24
N GLY A 65 -3.72 -6.95 -12.16
CA GLY A 65 -3.79 -6.22 -10.88
C GLY A 65 -4.46 -7.12 -9.84
N HIS A 66 -3.70 -7.54 -8.82
CA HIS A 66 -4.22 -8.36 -7.74
C HIS A 66 -4.74 -7.41 -6.67
N ASP A 67 -6.03 -7.12 -6.73
CA ASP A 67 -6.73 -6.31 -5.75
C ASP A 67 -7.12 -7.19 -4.56
N GLU A 68 -6.48 -6.96 -3.42
CA GLU A 68 -6.78 -7.64 -2.16
C GLU A 68 -7.48 -6.67 -1.22
N VAL A 69 -8.55 -7.13 -0.56
CA VAL A 69 -9.36 -6.32 0.36
C VAL A 69 -9.25 -6.89 1.78
N PHE A 70 -8.83 -6.04 2.71
CA PHE A 70 -8.60 -6.38 4.10
C PHE A 70 -9.58 -5.64 5.02
N ASN A 71 -9.96 -6.29 6.12
CA ASN A 71 -10.88 -5.70 7.10
C ASN A 71 -10.17 -4.70 8.02
N SER A 72 -8.85 -4.81 8.15
CA SER A 72 -8.04 -3.96 9.00
C SER A 72 -6.71 -3.57 8.34
N LEU A 73 -6.14 -2.47 8.82
CA LEU A 73 -4.82 -2.01 8.39
C LEU A 73 -3.73 -3.02 8.78
N ASP A 74 -3.82 -3.67 9.93
CA ASP A 74 -2.83 -4.65 10.37
C ASP A 74 -2.75 -5.87 9.42
N GLU A 75 -3.90 -6.36 8.96
CA GLU A 75 -3.97 -7.44 7.95
C GLU A 75 -3.28 -7.02 6.64
N ALA A 76 -3.60 -5.82 6.15
CA ALA A 76 -2.99 -5.28 4.94
C ALA A 76 -1.47 -5.11 5.10
N LEU A 77 -1.00 -4.58 6.23
CA LEU A 77 0.43 -4.40 6.50
C LEU A 77 1.18 -5.74 6.58
N ASN A 78 0.58 -6.77 7.16
CA ASN A 78 1.20 -8.10 7.20
C ASN A 78 1.32 -8.74 5.81
N TYR A 79 0.35 -8.50 4.93
CA TYR A 79 0.43 -8.91 3.53
C TYR A 79 1.54 -8.14 2.78
N LEU A 80 1.62 -6.83 2.98
CA LEU A 80 2.64 -5.98 2.36
C LEU A 80 4.07 -6.36 2.81
N ASP A 81 4.27 -6.71 4.08
CA ASP A 81 5.54 -7.24 4.57
C ASP A 81 5.99 -8.48 3.79
N GLN A 82 5.08 -9.39 3.43
CA GLN A 82 5.43 -10.58 2.64
C GLN A 82 5.85 -10.23 1.20
N ILE A 83 5.34 -9.12 0.65
CA ILE A 83 5.71 -8.63 -0.67
C ILE A 83 7.12 -8.02 -0.65
N PHE A 84 7.42 -7.20 0.36
CA PHE A 84 8.68 -6.45 0.45
C PHE A 84 9.81 -7.16 1.22
N SER A 85 9.56 -8.31 1.86
CA SER A 85 10.57 -9.08 2.61
C SER A 85 11.41 -10.03 1.73
N LYS A 86 11.50 -9.80 0.42
CA LYS A 86 12.35 -10.60 -0.49
C LYS A 86 13.72 -9.98 -0.70
#